data_AF-A0A8D8IH12-F1
#
_entry.id   AF-A0A8D8IH12-F1
#
_cell.length_a   1.000
_cell.length_b   1.000
_cell.length_c   1.000
_cell.angle_alpha   90.00
_cell.angle_beta   90.00
_cell.angle_gamma   90.00
#
_symmetry.space_group_name_H-M   'P 1'
#
loop_
_entity.id
_entity.type
_entity.pdbx_description
1 polymer ?
#
loop_
_entity_poly.entity_id
_entity_poly.type
_entity_poly.pdbx_seq_one_letter_code
_entity_poly.pdbx_strand_id
1 'polypeptide(L)'
;MKRNDTQMNVAGIRRNIKNLAHNYSDAQIKVREATSNDPWGPSSTIMAEIADLTYNVVAFSEIMQMIWKRTNDHGKNWRHVYKALLLLEYLIKTGTEKVAQQCKENIYAIQTLKDFQYMEEGKDQGMHVREKAKQLVSLLKDDERLKNERARALKAKERFARTASGFGSDGSIDGPTQRDSRPPNWGEGEPTAAAAAAAAASAGRPVSEIEFVRPQTVGEEELQLQLAMAMSREEAEQEEQKRRSDDVRLQLAL
;
A
#
# COMPACT_ATOMS: atom_id res chain seq x y z
N MET A 1 28.29 -9.18 21.86
CA MET A 1 27.69 -9.55 20.56
C MET A 1 26.17 -9.46 20.66
N LYS A 2 25.55 -8.51 19.96
CA LYS A 2 24.09 -8.46 19.79
C LYS A 2 23.74 -9.45 18.67
N ARG A 3 22.92 -10.46 18.97
CA ARG A 3 22.36 -11.38 17.98
C ARG A 3 21.34 -10.61 17.15
N ASN A 4 21.57 -10.51 15.85
CA ASN A 4 20.53 -10.16 14.89
C ASN A 4 19.70 -11.43 14.68
N ASP A 5 18.67 -11.62 15.49
CA ASP A 5 17.66 -12.64 15.24
C ASP A 5 16.85 -12.20 14.01
N THR A 6 17.05 -12.90 12.90
CA THR A 6 16.16 -12.88 11.75
C THR A 6 14.75 -13.15 12.24
N GLN A 7 13.91 -12.11 12.30
CA GLN A 7 12.52 -12.23 12.73
C GLN A 7 11.74 -12.96 11.63
N MET A 8 11.88 -14.29 11.60
CA MET A 8 11.06 -15.19 10.78
C MET A 8 9.60 -14.86 11.08
N ASN A 9 8.79 -14.57 10.05
CA ASN A 9 7.37 -14.32 10.20
C ASN A 9 6.65 -15.64 10.53
N VAL A 10 6.73 -16.07 11.80
CA VAL A 10 6.13 -17.31 12.33
C VAL A 10 4.63 -17.33 12.05
N ALA A 11 3.96 -16.17 11.99
CA ALA A 11 2.56 -16.07 11.62
C ALA A 11 2.32 -16.43 10.14
N GLY A 12 3.19 -16.01 9.23
CA GLY A 12 3.16 -16.41 7.81
C GLY A 12 3.36 -17.92 7.63
N ILE A 13 4.35 -18.50 8.31
CA ILE A 13 4.63 -19.95 8.24
C ILE A 13 3.45 -20.77 8.79
N ARG A 14 2.89 -20.38 9.95
CA ARG A 14 1.70 -21.03 10.52
C ARG A 14 0.49 -20.93 9.60
N ARG A 15 0.34 -19.84 8.85
CA ARG A 15 -0.73 -19.71 7.84
C ARG A 15 -0.50 -20.65 6.67
N ASN A 16 0.72 -20.76 6.16
CA ASN A 16 1.05 -21.69 5.06
C ASN A 16 0.74 -23.16 5.43
N ILE A 17 1.07 -23.57 6.66
CA ILE A 17 0.72 -24.91 7.17
C ILE A 17 -0.80 -25.10 7.22
N LYS A 18 -1.55 -24.11 7.72
CA LYS A 18 -3.02 -24.13 7.71
C LYS A 18 -3.59 -24.11 6.29
N ASN A 19 -2.90 -23.48 5.34
CA ASN A 19 -3.35 -23.42 3.95
C ASN A 19 -3.32 -24.82 3.33
N LEU A 20 -2.20 -25.52 3.54
CA LEU A 20 -1.98 -26.88 3.05
C LEU A 20 -2.94 -27.88 3.69
N ALA A 21 -3.16 -27.78 5.01
CA ALA A 21 -4.03 -28.69 5.75
C ALA A 21 -5.52 -28.60 5.38
N HIS A 22 -5.95 -27.46 4.82
CA HIS A 22 -7.34 -27.20 4.44
C HIS A 22 -7.58 -27.26 2.92
N ASN A 23 -6.57 -27.60 2.11
CA ASN A 23 -6.64 -27.64 0.64
C ASN A 23 -7.25 -26.35 0.04
N TYR A 24 -6.87 -25.18 0.57
CA TYR A 24 -7.35 -23.92 0.02
C TYR A 24 -6.80 -23.72 -1.40
N SER A 25 -7.65 -23.20 -2.29
CA SER A 25 -7.23 -22.80 -3.64
C SER A 25 -6.25 -21.63 -3.59
N ASP A 26 -5.48 -21.42 -4.67
CA ASP A 26 -4.57 -20.28 -4.78
C ASP A 26 -5.29 -18.94 -4.57
N ALA A 27 -6.50 -18.81 -5.13
CA ALA A 27 -7.34 -17.63 -4.95
C ALA A 27 -7.70 -17.38 -3.47
N GLN A 28 -8.07 -18.44 -2.74
CA GLN A 28 -8.37 -18.35 -1.32
C GLN A 28 -7.15 -18.00 -0.48
N ILE A 29 -5.99 -18.56 -0.81
CA ILE A 29 -4.72 -18.27 -0.14
C ILE A 29 -4.38 -16.78 -0.28
N LYS A 30 -4.44 -16.24 -1.50
CA LYS A 30 -4.17 -14.82 -1.76
C LYS A 30 -5.12 -13.89 -1.02
N VAL A 31 -6.42 -14.20 -1.01
CA VAL A 31 -7.38 -13.38 -0.24
C VAL A 31 -7.09 -13.47 1.26
N ARG A 32 -6.75 -14.63 1.80
CA ARG A 32 -6.43 -14.79 3.22
C ARG A 32 -5.15 -14.06 3.62
N GLU A 33 -4.19 -13.97 2.74
CA GLU A 33 -2.97 -13.18 2.91
C GLU A 33 -3.26 -11.68 2.84
N ALA A 34 -3.97 -11.22 1.80
CA ALA A 34 -4.37 -9.83 1.65
C ALA A 34 -5.22 -9.32 2.83
N THR A 35 -6.00 -10.21 3.46
CA THR A 35 -6.86 -9.93 4.62
C THR A 35 -6.29 -10.46 5.94
N SER A 36 -4.96 -10.63 6.05
CA SER A 36 -4.32 -11.09 7.28
C SER A 36 -4.47 -10.09 8.44
N ASN A 37 -4.34 -10.55 9.69
CA ASN A 37 -4.36 -9.68 10.88
C ASN A 37 -3.03 -8.91 11.11
N ASP A 38 -2.15 -8.87 10.11
CA ASP A 38 -0.88 -8.16 10.24
C ASP A 38 -1.11 -6.64 10.24
N PRO A 39 -0.20 -5.85 10.85
CA PRO A 39 -0.46 -4.44 11.06
C PRO A 39 -0.40 -3.57 9.80
N TRP A 40 0.10 -4.11 8.69
CA TRP A 40 0.17 -3.46 7.39
C TRP A 40 -1.01 -3.83 6.47
N GLY A 41 -1.33 -2.93 5.54
CA GLY A 41 -2.34 -3.14 4.50
C GLY A 41 -1.91 -4.17 3.44
N PRO A 42 -2.84 -4.66 2.61
CA PRO A 42 -2.51 -5.52 1.49
C PRO A 42 -1.62 -4.79 0.48
N SER A 43 -0.66 -5.49 -0.12
CA SER A 43 0.18 -4.92 -1.19
C SER A 43 -0.65 -4.68 -2.46
N SER A 44 -0.27 -3.68 -3.26
CA SER A 44 -0.95 -3.43 -4.54
C SER A 44 -0.85 -4.61 -5.50
N THR A 45 0.27 -5.34 -5.47
CA THR A 45 0.49 -6.53 -6.30
C THR A 45 -0.49 -7.65 -5.99
N ILE A 46 -0.65 -8.02 -4.71
CA ILE A 46 -1.60 -9.10 -4.35
C ILE A 46 -3.04 -8.71 -4.68
N MET A 47 -3.40 -7.44 -4.50
CA MET A 47 -4.73 -6.95 -4.87
C MET A 47 -4.95 -7.00 -6.40
N ALA A 48 -3.94 -6.64 -7.19
CA ALA A 48 -4.00 -6.71 -8.65
C ALA A 48 -4.19 -8.15 -9.14
N GLU A 49 -3.43 -9.10 -8.58
CA GLU A 49 -3.56 -10.53 -8.90
C GLU A 49 -4.94 -11.09 -8.52
N ILE A 50 -5.46 -10.76 -7.33
CA ILE A 50 -6.82 -11.15 -6.94
C ILE A 50 -7.84 -10.54 -7.91
N ALA A 51 -7.67 -9.29 -8.32
CA ALA A 51 -8.55 -8.65 -9.29
C ALA A 51 -8.57 -9.40 -10.63
N ASP A 52 -7.42 -9.87 -11.11
CA ASP A 52 -7.35 -10.67 -12.34
C ASP A 52 -8.02 -12.04 -12.17
N LEU A 53 -7.86 -12.68 -11.00
CA LEU A 53 -8.54 -13.94 -10.70
C LEU A 53 -10.07 -13.80 -10.65
N THR A 54 -10.62 -12.60 -10.41
CA THR A 54 -12.08 -12.40 -10.41
C THR A 54 -12.75 -12.64 -11.76
N TYR A 55 -11.99 -12.69 -12.87
CA TYR A 55 -12.53 -13.03 -14.19
C TYR A 55 -12.78 -14.54 -14.36
N ASN A 56 -12.17 -15.39 -13.52
CA ASN A 56 -12.47 -16.82 -13.47
C ASN A 56 -13.69 -17.07 -12.58
N VAL A 57 -14.71 -17.76 -13.10
CA VAL A 57 -16.00 -17.97 -12.42
C VAL A 57 -15.85 -18.74 -11.10
N VAL A 58 -15.00 -19.76 -11.05
CA VAL A 58 -14.79 -20.57 -9.84
C VAL A 58 -14.04 -19.77 -8.79
N ALA A 59 -12.91 -19.15 -9.19
CA ALA A 59 -12.13 -18.31 -8.30
C ALA A 59 -12.93 -17.11 -7.78
N PHE A 60 -13.79 -16.51 -8.61
CA PHE A 60 -14.68 -15.41 -8.22
C PHE A 60 -15.55 -15.79 -7.00
N SER A 61 -16.25 -16.94 -7.07
CA SER A 61 -17.10 -17.40 -5.98
C SER A 61 -16.30 -17.61 -4.69
N GLU A 62 -15.12 -18.21 -4.80
CA GLU A 62 -14.23 -18.44 -3.65
C GLU A 62 -13.69 -17.14 -3.04
N ILE A 63 -13.28 -16.19 -3.88
CA ILE A 63 -12.78 -14.87 -3.47
C ILE A 63 -13.88 -14.12 -2.72
N MET A 64 -15.07 -14.00 -3.31
CA MET A 64 -16.19 -13.29 -2.70
C MET A 64 -16.61 -13.93 -1.39
N GLN A 65 -16.74 -15.26 -1.34
CA GLN A 65 -17.09 -15.98 -0.10
C GLN A 65 -16.06 -15.73 1.01
N MET A 66 -14.77 -15.74 0.69
CA MET A 66 -13.72 -15.47 1.66
C MET A 66 -13.74 -14.02 2.15
N ILE A 67 -13.97 -13.05 1.26
CA ILE A 67 -14.11 -11.63 1.63
C ILE A 67 -15.30 -11.45 2.59
N TRP A 68 -16.48 -11.98 2.25
CA TRP A 68 -17.66 -11.86 3.12
C TRP A 68 -17.47 -12.53 4.48
N LYS A 69 -16.75 -13.64 4.52
CA LYS A 69 -16.35 -14.28 5.78
C LYS A 69 -15.49 -13.34 6.64
N ARG A 70 -14.54 -12.62 6.03
CA ARG A 70 -13.63 -11.68 6.72
C ARG A 70 -14.31 -10.38 7.13
N THR A 71 -15.28 -9.89 6.34
CA THR A 71 -16.05 -8.69 6.72
C THR A 71 -16.96 -8.94 7.91
N ASN A 72 -17.35 -10.20 8.15
CA ASN A 72 -18.16 -10.61 9.30
C ASN A 72 -17.33 -10.99 10.54
N ASP A 73 -16.03 -10.66 10.58
CA ASP A 73 -15.23 -10.77 11.81
C ASP A 73 -15.57 -9.62 12.80
N HIS A 74 -15.23 -9.79 14.07
CA HIS A 74 -15.60 -8.84 15.14
C HIS A 74 -14.46 -8.60 16.12
N GLY A 75 -14.57 -7.51 16.90
CA GLY A 75 -13.68 -7.19 18.03
C GLY A 75 -12.21 -7.11 17.63
N LYS A 76 -11.35 -7.90 18.29
CA LYS A 76 -9.89 -7.93 18.09
C LYS A 76 -9.44 -8.23 16.66
N ASN A 77 -10.32 -8.77 15.82
CA ASN A 77 -10.05 -9.07 14.41
C ASN A 77 -10.46 -7.92 13.48
N TRP A 78 -10.60 -6.69 13.99
CA TRP A 78 -10.98 -5.51 13.20
C TRP A 78 -10.11 -5.31 11.95
N ARG A 79 -8.83 -5.71 11.97
CA ARG A 79 -7.95 -5.61 10.79
C ARG A 79 -8.38 -6.53 9.66
N HIS A 80 -8.94 -7.71 9.96
CA HIS A 80 -9.53 -8.56 8.93
C HIS A 80 -10.67 -7.84 8.21
N VAL A 81 -11.58 -7.23 8.98
CA VAL A 81 -12.73 -6.47 8.46
C VAL A 81 -12.25 -5.28 7.63
N TYR A 82 -11.35 -4.47 8.18
CA TYR A 82 -10.81 -3.30 7.50
C TYR A 82 -10.08 -3.66 6.20
N LYS A 83 -9.18 -4.65 6.23
CA LYS A 83 -8.43 -5.09 5.05
C LYS A 83 -9.32 -5.78 4.02
N ALA A 84 -10.37 -6.48 4.44
CA ALA A 84 -11.40 -7.00 3.54
C ALA A 84 -12.14 -5.88 2.82
N LEU A 85 -12.47 -4.77 3.50
CA LEU A 85 -13.06 -3.59 2.86
C LEU A 85 -12.09 -2.88 1.91
N LEU A 86 -10.80 -2.80 2.24
CA LEU A 86 -9.77 -2.28 1.32
C LEU A 86 -9.71 -3.11 0.04
N LEU A 87 -9.63 -4.44 0.18
CA LEU A 87 -9.59 -5.35 -0.95
C LEU A 87 -10.88 -5.25 -1.77
N LEU A 88 -12.05 -5.23 -1.11
CA LEU A 88 -13.35 -5.14 -1.78
C LEU A 88 -13.47 -3.85 -2.60
N GLU A 89 -13.03 -2.70 -2.07
CA GLU A 89 -13.00 -1.45 -2.85
C GLU A 89 -12.11 -1.57 -4.08
N TYR A 90 -10.92 -2.14 -3.94
CA TYR A 90 -10.02 -2.34 -5.06
C TYR A 90 -10.67 -3.21 -6.15
N LEU A 91 -11.27 -4.34 -5.77
CA LEU A 91 -11.97 -5.24 -6.71
C LEU A 91 -13.18 -4.58 -7.37
N ILE A 92 -13.95 -3.76 -6.63
CA ILE A 92 -15.05 -2.96 -7.19
C ILE A 92 -14.54 -1.96 -8.24
N LYS A 93 -13.31 -1.49 -8.14
CA LYS A 93 -12.71 -0.53 -9.08
C LYS A 93 -12.00 -1.19 -10.27
N THR A 94 -11.34 -2.33 -10.08
CA THR A 94 -10.45 -2.92 -11.10
C THR A 94 -10.76 -4.36 -11.48
N GLY A 95 -11.60 -5.07 -10.74
CA GLY A 95 -12.00 -6.46 -11.04
C GLY A 95 -13.17 -6.53 -12.00
N THR A 96 -13.73 -7.73 -12.17
CA THR A 96 -14.95 -7.94 -12.97
C THR A 96 -16.15 -7.12 -12.45
N GLU A 97 -17.05 -6.71 -13.34
CA GLU A 97 -18.25 -5.94 -12.97
C GLU A 97 -19.17 -6.69 -12.01
N LYS A 98 -19.12 -8.03 -12.05
CA LYS A 98 -19.89 -8.88 -11.13
C LYS A 98 -19.57 -8.61 -9.66
N VAL A 99 -18.36 -8.14 -9.32
CA VAL A 99 -17.99 -7.76 -7.95
C VAL A 99 -18.88 -6.60 -7.48
N ALA A 100 -18.97 -5.54 -8.28
CA ALA A 100 -19.79 -4.38 -7.95
C ALA A 100 -21.27 -4.74 -7.86
N GLN A 101 -21.76 -5.58 -8.77
CA GLN A 101 -23.14 -6.07 -8.75
C GLN A 101 -23.46 -6.83 -7.45
N GLN A 102 -22.66 -7.81 -7.08
CA GLN A 102 -22.87 -8.60 -5.86
C GLN A 102 -22.78 -7.74 -4.58
N CYS A 103 -21.93 -6.69 -4.59
CA CYS A 103 -21.83 -5.75 -3.48
C CYS A 103 -23.06 -4.83 -3.36
N LYS A 104 -23.70 -4.46 -4.49
CA LYS A 104 -24.95 -3.71 -4.48
C LYS A 104 -26.12 -4.56 -3.97
N GLU A 105 -26.19 -5.81 -4.41
CA GLU A 105 -27.21 -6.78 -3.95
C GLU A 105 -27.12 -7.02 -2.44
N ASN A 106 -25.90 -7.08 -1.91
CA ASN A 106 -25.64 -7.31 -0.48
C ASN A 106 -25.18 -6.04 0.26
N ILE A 107 -25.62 -4.86 -0.17
CA ILE A 107 -25.13 -3.57 0.35
C ILE A 107 -25.36 -3.43 1.87
N TYR A 108 -26.40 -4.06 2.40
CA TYR A 108 -26.71 -4.06 3.84
C TYR A 108 -25.57 -4.65 4.68
N ALA A 109 -24.91 -5.71 4.22
CA ALA A 109 -23.77 -6.29 4.92
C ALA A 109 -22.66 -5.26 5.12
N ILE A 110 -22.37 -4.44 4.10
CA ILE A 110 -21.39 -3.35 4.19
C ILE A 110 -21.92 -2.19 5.03
N GLN A 111 -23.22 -1.87 4.96
CA GLN A 111 -23.81 -0.78 5.72
C GLN A 111 -23.74 -0.98 7.24
N THR A 112 -23.90 -2.22 7.73
CA THR A 112 -23.79 -2.52 9.16
C THR A 112 -22.39 -2.21 9.73
N LEU A 113 -21.35 -2.26 8.90
CA LEU A 113 -19.98 -1.95 9.30
C LEU A 113 -19.76 -0.45 9.56
N LYS A 114 -20.69 0.42 9.18
CA LYS A 114 -20.65 1.86 9.52
C LYS A 114 -20.81 2.11 11.01
N ASP A 115 -21.34 1.14 11.76
CA ASP A 115 -21.54 1.21 13.20
C ASP A 115 -20.57 0.29 13.97
N PHE A 116 -19.52 -0.22 13.30
CA PHE A 116 -18.51 -1.08 13.90
C PHE A 116 -17.79 -0.36 15.06
N GLN A 117 -17.61 -1.06 16.18
CA GLN A 117 -16.95 -0.52 17.39
C GLN A 117 -15.89 -1.49 17.88
N TYR A 118 -14.68 -0.98 18.09
CA TYR A 118 -13.63 -1.70 18.79
C TYR A 118 -12.62 -0.71 19.37
N MET A 119 -12.38 -0.80 20.68
CA MET A 119 -11.40 0.00 21.40
C MET A 119 -10.20 -0.87 21.77
N GLU A 120 -9.01 -0.39 21.45
CA GLU A 120 -7.74 -1.06 21.76
C GLU A 120 -6.80 -0.04 22.40
N GLU A 121 -6.34 -0.31 23.63
CA GLU A 121 -5.44 0.58 24.38
C GLU A 121 -5.96 2.03 24.48
N GLY A 122 -7.29 2.18 24.66
CA GLY A 122 -7.92 3.50 24.72
C GLY A 122 -8.01 4.23 23.39
N LYS A 123 -7.74 3.57 22.26
CA LYS A 123 -7.90 4.10 20.89
C LYS A 123 -9.04 3.40 20.15
N ASP A 124 -9.85 4.18 19.45
CA ASP A 124 -10.98 3.66 18.64
C ASP A 124 -10.48 3.17 17.29
N GLN A 125 -10.13 1.88 17.22
CA GLN A 125 -9.72 1.23 15.98
C GLN A 125 -10.93 0.97 15.05
N GLY A 126 -12.14 0.91 15.62
CA GLY A 126 -13.37 0.77 14.85
C GLY A 126 -13.62 1.95 13.91
N MET A 127 -13.11 3.14 14.23
CA MET A 127 -13.19 4.32 13.37
C MET A 127 -12.72 4.06 11.93
N HIS A 128 -11.61 3.33 11.75
CA HIS A 128 -11.09 3.01 10.41
C HIS A 128 -12.05 2.16 9.58
N VAL A 129 -12.69 1.16 10.21
CA VAL A 129 -13.70 0.31 9.58
C VAL A 129 -14.92 1.14 9.19
N ARG A 130 -15.43 1.96 10.11
CA ARG A 130 -16.62 2.80 9.88
C ARG A 130 -16.42 3.77 8.73
N GLU A 131 -15.29 4.48 8.72
CA GLU A 131 -15.00 5.47 7.67
C GLU A 131 -14.87 4.81 6.30
N LYS A 132 -14.19 3.65 6.23
CA LYS A 132 -14.07 2.89 4.99
C LYS A 132 -15.42 2.36 4.50
N ALA A 133 -16.26 1.85 5.41
CA ALA A 133 -17.60 1.37 5.07
C ALA A 133 -18.49 2.51 4.54
N LYS A 134 -18.43 3.71 5.13
CA LYS A 134 -19.16 4.90 4.64
C LYS A 134 -18.75 5.27 3.23
N GLN A 135 -17.45 5.34 2.95
CA GLN A 135 -16.90 5.64 1.62
C GLN A 135 -17.34 4.59 0.59
N LEU A 136 -17.27 3.31 0.94
CA LEU A 136 -17.64 2.22 0.04
C LEU A 136 -19.13 2.21 -0.28
N VAL A 137 -19.98 2.40 0.73
CA VAL A 137 -21.44 2.53 0.54
C VAL A 137 -21.78 3.75 -0.31
N SER A 138 -21.10 4.88 -0.10
CA SER A 138 -21.29 6.09 -0.92
C SER A 138 -20.92 5.83 -2.38
N LEU A 139 -19.83 5.12 -2.65
CA LEU A 139 -19.42 4.75 -4.00
C LEU A 139 -20.43 3.80 -4.68
N LEU A 140 -20.93 2.79 -3.95
CA LEU A 140 -21.84 1.79 -4.51
C LEU A 140 -23.25 2.33 -4.82
N LYS A 141 -23.65 3.44 -4.19
CA LYS A 141 -24.95 4.10 -4.41
C LYS A 141 -24.96 5.02 -5.63
N ASP A 142 -23.80 5.46 -6.10
CA ASP A 142 -23.67 6.40 -7.21
C ASP A 142 -23.06 5.69 -8.42
N ASP A 143 -23.92 5.26 -9.33
CA ASP A 143 -23.55 4.46 -10.50
C ASP A 143 -22.63 5.22 -11.46
N GLU A 144 -22.88 6.52 -11.67
CA GLU A 144 -22.07 7.35 -12.56
C GLU A 144 -20.68 7.57 -11.97
N ARG A 145 -20.60 7.89 -10.68
CA ARG A 145 -19.31 7.99 -9.97
C ARG A 145 -18.56 6.67 -10.00
N LEU A 146 -19.24 5.54 -9.78
CA LEU A 146 -18.63 4.23 -9.81
C LEU A 146 -18.04 3.90 -11.19
N LYS A 147 -18.76 4.17 -12.28
CA LYS A 147 -18.23 3.99 -13.65
C LYS A 147 -16.97 4.83 -13.87
N ASN A 148 -16.98 6.09 -13.45
CA ASN A 148 -15.84 7.00 -13.60
C ASN A 148 -14.62 6.55 -12.80
N GLU A 149 -14.82 6.14 -11.54
CA GLU A 149 -13.76 5.57 -10.69
C GLU A 149 -13.17 4.28 -11.28
N ARG A 150 -14.01 3.40 -11.84
CA ARG A 150 -13.56 2.18 -12.53
C ARG A 150 -12.71 2.50 -13.75
N ALA A 151 -13.18 3.40 -14.63
CA ALA A 151 -12.43 3.81 -15.82
C ALA A 151 -11.06 4.40 -15.45
N ARG A 152 -11.00 5.24 -14.41
CA ARG A 152 -9.76 5.81 -13.90
C ARG A 152 -8.83 4.75 -13.31
N ALA A 153 -9.36 3.84 -12.50
CA ALA A 153 -8.58 2.81 -11.80
C ALA A 153 -8.00 1.78 -12.77
N LEU A 154 -8.76 1.35 -13.78
CA LEU A 154 -8.27 0.44 -14.82
C LEU A 154 -7.14 1.06 -15.63
N LYS A 155 -7.29 2.33 -16.05
CA LYS A 155 -6.22 3.07 -16.74
C LYS A 155 -4.95 3.21 -15.90
N ALA A 156 -5.10 3.42 -14.58
CA ALA A 156 -3.97 3.46 -13.67
C ALA A 156 -3.30 2.08 -13.54
N LYS A 157 -4.08 1.01 -13.35
CA LYS A 157 -3.59 -0.37 -13.25
C LYS A 157 -2.78 -0.78 -14.49
N GLU A 158 -3.27 -0.45 -15.69
CA GLU A 158 -2.56 -0.73 -16.95
C GLU A 158 -1.19 -0.03 -17.03
N ARG A 159 -1.08 1.22 -16.57
CA ARG A 159 0.19 1.96 -16.53
C ARG A 159 1.19 1.29 -15.60
N PHE A 160 0.76 0.92 -14.40
CA PHE A 160 1.62 0.22 -13.44
C PHE A 160 2.09 -1.15 -13.97
N ALA A 161 1.23 -1.90 -14.66
CA ALA A 161 1.59 -3.18 -15.25
C ALA A 161 2.66 -3.05 -16.36
N ARG A 162 2.64 -1.97 -17.14
CA ARG A 162 3.65 -1.69 -18.17
C ARG A 162 4.99 -1.29 -17.59
N THR A 163 5.00 -0.46 -16.54
CA THR A 163 6.25 -0.07 -15.85
C THR A 163 6.89 -1.24 -15.12
N ALA A 164 6.09 -2.12 -14.50
CA ALA A 164 6.60 -3.32 -13.82
C ALA A 164 7.24 -4.34 -14.77
N SER A 165 6.79 -4.38 -16.03
CA SER A 165 7.31 -5.28 -17.07
C SER A 165 8.44 -4.66 -17.91
N GLY A 166 8.85 -3.43 -17.62
CA GLY A 166 9.67 -2.59 -18.50
C GLY A 166 11.15 -2.41 -18.13
N PHE A 167 11.70 -3.20 -17.21
CA PHE A 167 13.16 -3.25 -16.99
C PHE A 167 13.82 -4.13 -18.07
N GLY A 168 13.79 -3.66 -19.32
CA GLY A 168 14.36 -4.34 -20.48
C GLY A 168 14.53 -3.37 -21.66
N SER A 169 15.67 -2.70 -21.70
CA SER A 169 16.41 -2.23 -22.91
C SER A 169 15.58 -1.88 -24.16
N ASP A 170 15.32 -0.58 -24.41
CA ASP A 170 15.81 0.14 -25.60
C ASP A 170 15.62 1.66 -25.42
N GLY A 171 16.60 2.42 -25.85
CA GLY A 171 16.75 3.85 -25.61
C GLY A 171 15.85 4.71 -26.47
N SER A 172 15.37 5.80 -25.87
CA SER A 172 15.14 7.08 -26.54
C SER A 172 15.14 8.17 -25.46
N ILE A 173 16.34 8.66 -25.16
CA ILE A 173 16.52 10.03 -24.67
C ILE A 173 16.11 10.91 -25.84
N ASP A 174 14.99 11.60 -25.70
CA ASP A 174 14.75 12.80 -26.47
C ASP A 174 14.05 13.80 -25.55
N GLY A 175 14.86 14.73 -25.05
CA GLY A 175 14.40 15.89 -24.31
C GLY A 175 14.96 17.12 -24.99
N PRO A 176 14.20 18.22 -25.05
CA PRO A 176 14.78 19.54 -25.17
C PRO A 176 14.63 20.27 -23.85
N THR A 177 15.78 20.53 -23.23
CA THR A 177 15.98 21.66 -22.33
C THR A 177 15.80 22.96 -23.11
N GLN A 178 14.87 23.82 -22.70
CA GLN A 178 15.04 25.26 -22.86
C GLN A 178 14.56 26.00 -21.62
N ARG A 179 15.54 26.53 -20.90
CA ARG A 179 15.40 27.68 -19.99
C ARG A 179 15.06 28.90 -20.84
N ASP A 180 14.04 29.65 -20.43
CA ASP A 180 14.01 31.12 -20.45
C ASP A 180 12.77 31.58 -19.66
N SER A 181 12.93 32.22 -18.50
CA SER A 181 13.17 33.66 -18.30
C SER A 181 11.88 34.41 -17.92
N ARG A 182 11.72 34.61 -16.60
CA ARG A 182 11.14 35.80 -15.92
C ARG A 182 9.66 36.17 -16.17
N PRO A 183 8.79 36.22 -15.14
CA PRO A 183 7.49 36.90 -15.27
C PRO A 183 7.65 38.42 -15.04
N PRO A 184 6.96 39.29 -15.82
CA PRO A 184 6.90 40.72 -15.56
C PRO A 184 5.98 41.07 -14.39
N ASN A 185 6.49 41.97 -13.56
CA ASN A 185 5.84 42.74 -12.52
C ASN A 185 4.65 43.56 -13.05
N TRP A 186 3.50 43.49 -12.39
CA TRP A 186 2.45 44.53 -12.42
C TRP A 186 1.70 44.58 -11.09
N GLY A 187 1.74 45.75 -10.45
CA GLY A 187 0.55 46.37 -9.85
C GLY A 187 0.33 46.14 -8.37
N GLU A 188 0.61 47.18 -7.60
CA GLU A 188 0.40 47.38 -6.17
C GLU A 188 -1.03 47.16 -5.66
N GLY A 189 -1.13 46.71 -4.41
CA GLY A 189 -2.33 46.75 -3.57
C GLY A 189 -2.01 46.32 -2.13
N GLU A 190 -2.08 47.28 -1.20
CA GLU A 190 -1.75 47.16 0.24
C GLU A 190 -2.55 46.10 1.03
N PRO A 191 -2.06 45.69 2.22
CA PRO A 191 -2.47 44.47 2.90
C PRO A 191 -3.70 44.67 3.81
N THR A 192 -4.60 43.68 3.86
CA THR A 192 -5.62 43.60 4.91
C THR A 192 -5.20 42.64 6.03
N ALA A 193 -5.49 43.05 7.27
CA ALA A 193 -5.09 42.42 8.53
C ALA A 193 -5.64 40.97 8.77
N ALA A 194 -6.28 40.36 7.78
CA ALA A 194 -6.80 38.99 7.88
C ALA A 194 -5.73 37.90 7.59
N ALA A 195 -4.66 38.23 6.87
CA ALA A 195 -3.59 37.27 6.55
C ALA A 195 -2.63 37.00 7.73
N ALA A 196 -2.50 37.94 8.68
CA ALA A 196 -1.61 37.79 9.83
C ALA A 196 -2.12 36.78 10.88
N ALA A 197 -3.44 36.56 10.96
CA ALA A 197 -4.03 35.64 11.92
C ALA A 197 -3.86 34.15 11.54
N ALA A 198 -3.70 33.84 10.24
CA ALA A 198 -3.53 32.46 9.76
C ALA A 198 -2.10 31.93 9.98
N ALA A 199 -1.09 32.82 10.05
CA ALA A 199 0.31 32.44 10.23
C ALA A 199 0.66 32.04 11.68
N ALA A 200 -0.13 32.48 12.67
CA ALA A 200 0.14 32.17 14.08
C ALA A 200 -0.32 30.75 14.51
N ALA A 201 -1.17 30.09 13.72
CA ALA A 201 -1.79 28.82 14.10
C ALA A 201 -1.01 27.56 13.66
N SER A 202 0.12 27.69 12.95
CA SER A 202 0.94 26.56 12.49
C SER A 202 2.19 26.31 13.35
N ALA A 203 2.45 27.15 14.36
CA ALA A 203 3.55 26.96 15.31
C ALA A 203 3.19 25.91 16.37
N GLY A 204 3.18 24.62 16.01
CA GLY A 204 2.87 23.58 17.00
C GLY A 204 2.81 22.12 16.56
N ARG A 205 3.37 21.74 15.40
CA ARG A 205 3.53 20.30 15.06
C ARG A 205 5.00 19.89 15.17
N PRO A 206 5.33 18.83 15.93
CA PRO A 206 6.68 18.30 15.94
C PRO A 206 6.96 17.70 14.57
N VAL A 207 7.87 18.32 13.84
CA VAL A 207 8.32 17.87 12.52
C VAL A 207 9.12 16.58 12.75
N SER A 208 8.56 15.47 12.27
CA SER A 208 9.18 14.15 12.27
C SER A 208 10.51 14.17 11.50
N GLU A 209 11.56 13.55 12.05
CA GLU A 209 12.93 13.42 11.51
C GLU A 209 13.02 12.99 10.02
N ILE A 210 11.92 12.49 9.45
CA ILE A 210 11.85 12.02 8.07
C ILE A 210 11.82 13.15 7.03
N GLU A 211 11.52 14.39 7.44
CA GLU A 211 11.50 15.54 6.52
C GLU A 211 12.89 16.12 6.23
N PHE A 212 13.92 15.73 7.01
CA PHE A 212 15.31 16.18 6.82
C PHE A 212 16.10 15.38 5.77
N VAL A 213 15.52 14.32 5.19
CA VAL A 213 16.23 13.41 4.27
C VAL A 213 15.83 13.63 2.81
N ARG A 214 14.88 14.54 2.54
CA ARG A 214 14.50 14.90 1.16
C ARG A 214 15.46 15.97 0.64
N PRO A 215 16.27 15.69 -0.40
CA PRO A 215 17.16 16.69 -0.97
C PRO A 215 16.33 17.88 -1.48
N GLN A 216 16.69 19.09 -1.07
CA GLN A 216 15.96 20.31 -1.44
C GLN A 216 16.59 21.01 -2.65
N THR A 217 17.80 20.59 -3.05
CA THR A 217 18.52 21.12 -4.20
C THR A 217 19.21 20.01 -5.00
N VAL A 218 19.38 20.22 -6.32
CA VAL A 218 20.05 19.26 -7.23
C VAL A 218 21.49 18.95 -6.81
N GLY A 219 22.18 19.88 -6.13
CA GLY A 219 23.53 19.66 -5.62
C GLY A 219 23.59 18.74 -4.38
N GLU A 220 22.53 18.72 -3.56
CA GLU A 220 22.44 17.82 -2.41
C GLU A 220 22.14 16.37 -2.84
N GLU A 221 21.39 16.20 -3.93
CA GLU A 221 21.08 14.88 -4.49
C GLU A 221 22.35 14.16 -4.97
N GLU A 222 23.26 14.87 -5.64
CA GLU A 222 24.52 14.30 -6.12
C GLU A 222 25.45 13.92 -4.96
N LEU A 223 25.51 14.74 -3.90
CA LEU A 223 26.27 14.44 -2.69
C LEU A 223 25.70 13.22 -1.95
N GLN A 224 24.37 13.13 -1.84
CA GLN A 224 23.69 12.02 -1.18
C GLN A 224 23.86 10.72 -1.97
N LEU A 225 23.85 10.79 -3.30
CA LEU A 225 24.14 9.66 -4.18
C LEU A 225 25.60 9.20 -4.03
N GLN A 226 26.55 10.13 -4.01
CA GLN A 226 27.96 9.81 -3.84
C GLN A 226 28.25 9.17 -2.48
N LEU A 227 27.59 9.66 -1.42
CA LEU A 227 27.64 9.05 -0.08
C LEU A 227 27.03 7.65 -0.08
N ALA A 228 25.87 7.46 -0.71
CA ALA A 228 25.22 6.14 -0.81
C ALA A 228 26.09 5.13 -1.56
N MET A 229 26.73 5.54 -2.66
CA MET A 229 27.67 4.69 -3.40
C MET A 229 28.90 4.34 -2.58
N ALA A 230 29.44 5.29 -1.82
CA ALA A 230 30.57 5.05 -0.92
C ALA A 230 30.21 4.06 0.20
N MET A 231 29.05 4.23 0.85
CA MET A 231 28.57 3.32 1.89
C MET A 231 28.29 1.91 1.33
N SER A 232 27.67 1.80 0.15
CA SER A 232 27.40 0.51 -0.48
C SER A 232 28.69 -0.23 -0.85
N ARG A 233 29.73 0.49 -1.28
CA ARG A 233 31.03 -0.09 -1.57
C ARG A 233 31.72 -0.59 -0.30
N GLU A 234 31.70 0.19 0.77
CA GLU A 234 32.29 -0.20 2.05
C GLU A 234 31.58 -1.43 2.65
N GLU A 235 30.25 -1.50 2.55
CA GLU A 235 29.48 -2.65 3.02
C GLU A 235 29.81 -3.92 2.24
N ALA A 236 29.96 -3.84 0.92
CA ALA A 236 30.36 -4.97 0.08
C ALA A 236 31.77 -5.47 0.41
N GLU A 237 32.73 -4.57 0.64
CA GLU A 237 34.10 -4.92 1.04
C GLU A 237 34.13 -5.57 2.43
N GLN A 238 33.31 -5.10 3.38
CA GLN A 238 33.16 -5.73 4.69
C GLN A 238 32.54 -7.12 4.61
N GLU A 239 31.54 -7.31 3.75
CA GLU A 239 30.90 -8.62 3.56
C GLU A 239 31.88 -9.63 2.94
N GLU A 240 32.70 -9.19 1.98
CA GLU A 240 33.73 -10.04 1.36
C GLU A 240 34.84 -10.41 2.36
N GLN A 241 35.29 -9.48 3.20
CA GLN A 241 36.24 -9.77 4.28
C GLN A 241 35.66 -10.76 5.29
N LYS A 242 34.37 -10.62 5.63
CA LYS A 242 33.69 -11.54 6.55
C LYS A 242 33.58 -12.94 5.95
N ARG A 243 33.18 -13.05 4.68
CA ARG A 243 33.16 -14.33 3.96
C ARG A 243 34.53 -15.00 3.91
N ARG A 244 35.60 -14.23 3.66
CA ARG A 244 36.97 -14.74 3.65
C ARG A 244 37.44 -15.19 5.04
N SER A 245 37.07 -14.45 6.09
CA SER A 245 37.34 -14.83 7.48
C SER A 245 36.62 -16.13 7.87
N ASP A 246 35.36 -16.27 7.49
CA ASP A 246 34.54 -17.46 7.76
C ASP A 246 35.09 -18.70 7.01
N ASP A 247 35.57 -18.53 5.77
CA ASP A 247 36.18 -19.61 4.98
C ASP A 247 37.52 -20.08 5.56
N VAL A 248 38.37 -19.16 6.02
CA VAL A 248 39.60 -19.49 6.76
C VAL A 248 39.28 -20.23 8.07
N ARG A 249 38.23 -19.79 8.77
CA ARG A 249 37.76 -20.46 9.99
C ARG A 249 37.27 -21.88 9.72
N LEU A 250 36.62 -22.10 8.57
CA LEU A 250 36.14 -23.40 8.13
C LEU A 250 37.29 -24.34 7.76
N GLN A 251 38.33 -23.83 7.08
CA GLN A 251 39.53 -24.61 6.75
C GLN A 251 40.35 -25.03 7.97
N LEU A 252 40.38 -24.22 9.03
CA LEU A 252 41.07 -24.58 10.28
C LEU A 252 40.30 -25.61 11.13
N ALA A 253 39.01 -25.82 10.85
CA ALA A 253 38.14 -26.75 11.57
C ALA A 253 38.06 -28.16 10.93
N LEU A 254 38.67 -28.34 9.75
CA LEU A 254 38.86 -29.62 9.06
C LEU A 254 40.24 -30.20 9.36
#